data_AF-A0A3B5KJZ9-F1
#
_entry.id   AF-A0A3B5KJZ9-F1
#
_cell.length_a   1.000
_cell.length_b   1.000
_cell.length_c   1.000
_cell.angle_alpha   90.00
_cell.angle_beta   90.00
_cell.angle_gamma   90.00
#
_symmetry.space_group_name_H-M   'P 1'
#
loop_
_entity.id
_entity.type
_entity.pdbx_description
1 polymer ?
#
loop_
_entity_poly.entity_id
_entity_poly.type
_entity_poly.pdbx_seq_one_letter_code
_entity_poly.pdbx_strand_id
1 'polypeptide(L)'
;CLLLVLFWLLQRHGVYSVTTVTKVSVKAGDSVSIPCLYHPKYTSHVKCLCQGYYYEFCSYAVKTNWQSSGRFLISDDREKKVFTVTIKDVREGDTDFWCIVDINRGRDVGTYFQMSVTRGKNRTWRTVVGTGAAEEIYRCRCR
;
A
#
# COMPACT_ATOMS: atom_id res chain seq x y z
N CYS A 1 19.20 39.68 17.57
CA CYS A 1 19.36 38.50 18.47
C CYS A 1 18.04 37.95 19.01
N LEU A 2 17.22 38.71 19.74
CA LEU A 2 15.94 38.22 20.32
C LEU A 2 14.97 37.64 19.26
N LEU A 3 14.89 38.23 18.06
CA LEU A 3 14.06 37.72 16.95
C LEU A 3 14.58 36.40 16.35
N LEU A 4 15.90 36.16 16.35
CA LEU A 4 16.48 34.89 15.92
C LEU A 4 16.22 33.80 16.95
N VAL A 5 16.33 34.11 18.25
CA VAL A 5 15.98 33.19 19.34
C VAL A 5 14.49 32.82 19.30
N LEU A 6 13.60 33.78 19.01
CA LEU A 6 12.17 33.50 18.77
C LEU A 6 11.95 32.60 17.54
N PHE A 7 12.74 32.74 16.48
CA PHE A 7 12.68 31.85 15.31
C PHE A 7 13.12 30.41 15.63
N TRP A 8 14.14 30.24 16.48
CA TRP A 8 14.54 28.94 17.03
C TRP A 8 13.51 28.35 17.99
N LEU A 9 12.79 29.18 18.76
CA LEU A 9 11.68 28.75 19.62
C LEU A 9 10.39 28.42 18.85
N LEU A 10 10.21 29.02 17.67
CA LEU A 10 9.12 28.71 16.73
C LEU A 10 9.39 27.48 15.85
N GLN A 11 10.62 26.95 15.86
CA GLN A 11 10.91 25.58 15.39
C GLN A 11 10.34 24.59 16.41
N ARG A 12 9.00 24.59 16.49
CA ARG A 12 8.19 23.50 17.01
C ARG A 12 8.83 22.19 16.59
N HIS A 13 9.02 21.29 17.53
CA HIS A 13 9.35 19.89 17.28
C HIS A 13 8.53 19.41 16.08
N GLY A 14 9.18 19.30 14.92
CA GLY A 14 8.51 18.89 13.70
C GLY A 14 7.91 17.51 13.95
N VAL A 15 6.60 17.39 13.75
CA VAL A 15 5.95 16.08 13.84
C VAL A 15 6.48 15.26 12.68
N TYR A 16 7.36 14.30 12.98
CA TYR A 16 7.88 13.37 11.99
C TYR A 16 6.82 12.31 11.72
N SER A 17 6.06 12.47 10.65
CA SER A 17 4.94 11.59 10.32
C SER A 17 4.94 11.14 8.86
N VAL A 18 4.11 10.14 8.61
CA VAL A 18 3.66 9.69 7.29
C VAL A 18 2.16 9.95 7.23
N THR A 19 1.65 10.41 6.10
CA THR A 19 0.22 10.68 5.88
C THR A 19 -0.22 10.10 4.55
N THR A 20 -1.46 9.64 4.49
CA THR A 20 -2.08 9.10 3.28
C THR A 20 -3.60 9.25 3.37
N VAL A 21 -4.32 8.77 2.36
CA VAL A 21 -5.78 8.67 2.37
C VAL A 21 -6.24 7.71 3.47
N THR A 22 -7.39 7.94 4.09
CA THR A 22 -7.89 7.07 5.17
C THR A 22 -8.68 5.87 4.66
N LYS A 23 -9.39 6.04 3.54
CA LYS A 23 -10.22 5.01 2.92
C LYS A 23 -10.22 5.14 1.41
N VAL A 24 -10.19 4.00 0.71
CA VAL A 24 -10.19 3.94 -0.76
C VAL A 24 -11.15 2.88 -1.24
N SER A 25 -12.00 3.22 -2.20
CA SER A 25 -12.90 2.26 -2.83
C SER A 25 -12.38 1.87 -4.21
N VAL A 26 -12.34 0.57 -4.48
CA VAL A 26 -11.83 0.01 -5.75
C VAL A 26 -12.63 -1.23 -6.10
N LYS A 27 -12.70 -1.59 -7.39
CA LYS A 27 -13.35 -2.83 -7.82
C LYS A 27 -12.34 -3.98 -7.84
N ALA A 28 -12.80 -5.18 -7.49
CA ALA A 28 -11.98 -6.37 -7.63
C ALA A 28 -11.50 -6.55 -9.08
N GLY A 29 -10.21 -6.88 -9.26
CA GLY A 29 -9.52 -7.01 -10.54
C GLY A 29 -8.95 -5.70 -11.11
N ASP A 30 -9.36 -4.54 -10.59
CA ASP A 30 -8.77 -3.26 -11.00
C ASP A 30 -7.42 -3.01 -10.31
N SER A 31 -6.74 -1.93 -10.69
CA SER A 31 -5.52 -1.46 -10.03
C SER A 31 -5.76 -0.12 -9.36
N VAL A 32 -5.05 0.14 -8.26
CA VAL A 32 -5.15 1.41 -7.53
C VAL A 32 -3.78 1.86 -7.02
N SER A 33 -3.54 3.17 -7.05
CA SER A 33 -2.30 3.79 -6.60
C SER A 33 -2.56 4.71 -5.41
N ILE A 34 -1.81 4.51 -4.34
CA ILE A 34 -1.98 5.21 -3.07
C ILE A 34 -0.72 6.03 -2.78
N PRO A 35 -0.84 7.37 -2.72
CA PRO A 35 0.28 8.22 -2.34
C PRO A 35 0.43 8.25 -0.81
N CYS A 36 1.66 8.06 -0.34
CA CYS A 36 2.03 8.16 1.06
C CYS A 36 3.07 9.31 1.20
N LEU A 37 2.63 10.44 1.75
CA LEU A 37 3.48 11.60 1.99
C LEU A 37 4.27 11.39 3.29
N TYR A 38 5.54 11.79 3.32
CA TYR A 38 6.38 11.61 4.50
C TYR A 38 7.20 12.86 4.85
N HIS A 39 7.54 13.00 6.13
CA HIS A 39 8.39 14.10 6.57
C HIS A 39 9.79 14.05 5.92
N PRO A 40 10.40 15.18 5.49
CA PRO A 40 11.70 15.21 4.81
C PRO A 40 12.85 14.43 5.46
N LYS A 41 12.85 14.32 6.80
CA LYS A 41 13.79 13.48 7.58
C LYS A 41 13.87 12.03 7.09
N TYR A 42 12.79 11.51 6.49
CA TYR A 42 12.69 10.11 6.04
C TYR A 42 13.11 9.88 4.58
N THR A 43 13.71 10.88 3.92
CA THR A 43 14.10 10.79 2.49
C THR A 43 14.97 9.57 2.18
N SER A 44 15.96 9.26 3.02
CA SER A 44 16.90 8.14 2.83
C SER A 44 16.40 6.80 3.35
N HIS A 45 15.23 6.76 4.01
CA HIS A 45 14.73 5.56 4.66
C HIS A 45 13.96 4.67 3.68
N VAL A 46 13.89 3.37 3.97
CA VAL A 46 13.15 2.41 3.15
C VAL A 46 11.64 2.68 3.30
N LYS A 47 10.91 2.63 2.19
CA LYS A 47 9.44 2.78 2.19
C LYS A 47 8.80 1.42 1.95
N CYS A 48 7.68 1.18 2.60
CA CYS A 48 7.05 -0.12 2.64
C CYS A 48 5.52 0.00 2.55
N LEU A 49 4.90 -0.98 1.90
CA LEU A 49 3.49 -1.30 2.08
C LEU A 49 3.39 -2.54 2.98
N CYS A 50 2.59 -2.46 4.03
CA CYS A 50 2.31 -3.60 4.91
C CYS A 50 0.82 -3.93 4.87
N GLN A 51 0.48 -5.21 4.69
CA GLN A 51 -0.89 -5.70 4.63
C GLN A 51 -1.28 -6.34 5.96
N GLY A 52 -2.40 -5.91 6.53
CA GLY A 52 -2.93 -6.39 7.80
C GLY A 52 -3.51 -5.27 8.66
N TYR A 53 -4.53 -5.62 9.45
CA TYR A 53 -5.19 -4.65 10.33
C TYR A 53 -4.29 -4.22 11.49
N TYR A 54 -3.64 -5.16 12.18
CA TYR A 54 -2.75 -4.87 13.30
C TYR A 54 -1.34 -4.52 12.82
N TYR A 55 -0.85 -3.33 13.17
CA TYR A 55 0.46 -2.82 12.79
C TYR A 55 1.61 -3.79 13.12
N GLU A 56 1.66 -4.32 14.34
CA GLU A 56 2.72 -5.22 14.81
C GLU A 56 2.75 -6.58 14.10
N PHE A 57 1.65 -6.97 13.47
CA PHE A 57 1.47 -8.29 12.84
C PHE A 57 1.23 -8.21 11.33
N CYS A 58 1.35 -7.02 10.74
CA CYS A 58 1.16 -6.85 9.31
C CYS A 58 2.29 -7.55 8.54
N SER A 59 1.98 -8.03 7.34
CA SER A 59 2.95 -8.64 6.44
C SER A 59 3.40 -7.64 5.39
N TYR A 60 4.71 -7.44 5.25
CA TYR A 60 5.25 -6.55 4.21
C TYR A 60 4.92 -7.08 2.82
N ALA A 61 4.15 -6.31 2.06
CA ALA A 61 3.74 -6.65 0.70
C ALA A 61 4.78 -6.23 -0.35
N VAL A 62 5.42 -5.07 -0.14
CA VAL A 62 6.51 -4.56 -0.99
C VAL A 62 7.36 -3.53 -0.22
N LYS A 63 8.66 -3.47 -0.51
CA LYS A 63 9.59 -2.44 -0.03
C LYS A 63 10.42 -1.86 -1.17
N THR A 64 10.90 -0.64 -1.01
CA THR A 64 11.75 0.03 -2.02
C THR A 64 13.10 -0.63 -2.24
N ASN A 65 13.59 -1.43 -1.29
CA ASN A 65 14.85 -2.18 -1.39
C ASN A 65 14.64 -3.67 -1.72
N TRP A 66 13.42 -4.08 -2.05
CA TRP A 66 13.09 -5.44 -2.45
C TRP A 66 12.85 -5.52 -3.95
N GLN A 67 13.03 -6.71 -4.53
CA GLN A 67 12.53 -6.97 -5.87
C GLN A 67 11.00 -6.91 -5.84
N SER A 68 10.40 -6.12 -6.72
CA SER A 68 8.95 -5.93 -6.74
C SER A 68 8.21 -7.25 -7.02
N SER A 69 7.14 -7.50 -6.28
CA SER A 69 6.35 -8.74 -6.34
C SER A 69 5.34 -8.79 -7.50
N GLY A 70 5.49 -7.93 -8.52
CA GLY A 70 4.66 -7.88 -9.73
C GLY A 70 3.25 -7.31 -9.49
N ARG A 71 2.52 -7.85 -8.50
CA ARG A 71 1.20 -7.39 -8.07
C ARG A 71 1.28 -6.11 -7.24
N PHE A 72 2.24 -6.03 -6.33
CA PHE A 72 2.50 -4.85 -5.53
C PHE A 72 3.73 -4.12 -6.06
N LEU A 73 3.53 -2.87 -6.47
CA LEU A 73 4.60 -1.98 -6.90
C LEU A 73 4.79 -0.87 -5.87
N ILE A 74 6.01 -0.35 -5.79
CA ILE A 74 6.33 0.82 -4.99
C ILE A 74 7.32 1.70 -5.74
N SER A 75 7.14 3.01 -5.61
CA SER A 75 8.05 4.02 -6.14
C SER A 75 8.18 5.15 -5.12
N ASP A 76 9.37 5.72 -4.96
CA ASP A 76 9.64 6.80 -4.00
C ASP A 76 10.11 8.06 -4.76
N ASP A 77 9.24 9.07 -4.85
CA ASP A 77 9.60 10.40 -5.32
C ASP A 77 10.20 11.19 -4.14
N ARG A 78 11.53 11.12 -4.05
CA ARG A 78 12.31 11.74 -2.98
C ARG A 78 12.32 13.25 -3.03
N GLU A 79 12.01 13.88 -4.16
CA GLU A 79 11.93 15.34 -4.23
C GLU A 79 10.62 15.81 -3.61
N LYS A 80 9.52 15.18 -4.00
CA LYS A 80 8.18 15.51 -3.49
C LYS A 80 7.88 14.96 -2.10
N LYS A 81 8.74 14.09 -1.57
CA LYS A 81 8.54 13.36 -0.31
C LYS A 81 7.27 12.52 -0.31
N VAL A 82 7.03 11.85 -1.44
CA VAL A 82 5.87 10.98 -1.62
C VAL A 82 6.33 9.66 -2.20
N PHE A 83 6.03 8.56 -1.51
CA PHE A 83 6.12 7.25 -2.14
C PHE A 83 4.73 6.79 -2.54
N THR A 84 4.62 6.18 -3.71
CA THR A 84 3.37 5.67 -4.25
C THR A 84 3.42 4.16 -4.29
N VAL A 85 2.45 3.53 -3.64
CA VAL A 85 2.24 2.08 -3.71
C VAL A 85 1.12 1.81 -4.71
N THR A 86 1.32 0.82 -5.58
CA THR A 86 0.30 0.41 -6.55
C THR A 86 -0.05 -1.04 -6.31
N ILE A 87 -1.33 -1.32 -6.09
CA ILE A 87 -1.88 -2.66 -5.93
C ILE A 87 -2.59 -3.00 -7.24
N LYS A 88 -2.07 -3.98 -7.97
CA LYS A 88 -2.70 -4.52 -9.18
C LYS A 88 -3.57 -5.71 -8.83
N ASP A 89 -4.53 -6.01 -9.70
CA ASP A 89 -5.43 -7.18 -9.56
C ASP A 89 -5.97 -7.24 -8.12
N VAL A 90 -6.65 -6.17 -7.69
CA VAL A 90 -7.15 -6.05 -6.31
C VAL A 90 -8.12 -7.18 -6.02
N ARG A 91 -7.94 -7.83 -4.87
CA ARG A 91 -8.74 -8.99 -4.43
C ARG A 91 -9.66 -8.59 -3.30
N GLU A 92 -10.75 -9.33 -3.11
CA GLU A 92 -11.74 -9.04 -2.06
C GLU A 92 -11.13 -9.02 -0.63
N GLY A 93 -10.03 -9.75 -0.40
CA GLY A 93 -9.29 -9.75 0.87
C GLY A 93 -8.26 -8.62 1.04
N ASP A 94 -8.10 -7.73 0.06
CA ASP A 94 -7.19 -6.58 0.16
C ASP A 94 -7.89 -5.43 0.88
N THR A 95 -7.98 -5.50 2.20
CA THR A 95 -8.79 -4.57 3.01
C THR A 95 -7.99 -3.61 3.87
N ASP A 96 -6.88 -4.04 4.44
CA ASP A 96 -6.20 -3.31 5.51
C ASP A 96 -4.72 -3.16 5.19
N PHE A 97 -4.25 -1.91 5.15
CA PHE A 97 -2.89 -1.60 4.75
C PHE A 97 -2.27 -0.46 5.57
N TRP A 98 -0.95 -0.46 5.60
CA TRP A 98 -0.13 0.58 6.21
C TRP A 98 0.93 1.07 5.24
N CYS A 99 1.01 2.39 5.06
CA CYS A 99 2.18 3.04 4.51
C CYS A 99 3.23 3.15 5.63
N ILE A 100 4.39 2.51 5.51
CA ILE A 100 5.42 2.48 6.55
C ILE A 100 6.74 3.06 6.02
N VAL A 101 7.41 3.85 6.86
CA VAL A 101 8.83 4.17 6.75
C VAL A 101 9.57 3.23 7.71
N ASP A 102 10.40 2.36 7.15
CA ASP A 102 11.24 1.41 7.87
C ASP A 102 12.52 2.12 8.33
N ILE A 103 12.65 2.24 9.65
CA ILE A 103 13.75 2.94 10.30
C ILE A 103 14.73 1.91 10.85
N ASN A 104 15.82 1.71 10.10
CA ASN A 104 16.93 0.89 10.55
C ASN A 104 17.35 1.26 11.98
N ARG A 105 17.25 0.29 12.91
CA ARG A 105 17.60 0.44 14.34
C ARG A 105 16.74 1.45 15.11
N GLY A 106 15.53 1.75 14.64
CA GLY A 106 14.56 2.62 15.30
C GLY A 106 13.15 2.05 15.31
N ARG A 107 12.20 2.84 15.81
CA ARG A 107 10.77 2.54 15.70
C ARG A 107 10.26 3.05 14.36
N ASP A 108 9.71 2.14 13.57
CA ASP A 108 9.05 2.46 12.30
C ASP A 108 7.91 3.46 12.49
N VAL A 109 7.68 4.28 11.46
CA VAL A 109 6.57 5.23 11.45
C VAL A 109 5.65 4.89 10.29
N GLY A 110 4.37 4.72 10.56
CA GLY A 110 3.40 4.39 9.53
C GLY A 110 2.03 5.00 9.76
N THR A 111 1.22 4.97 8.72
CA THR A 111 -0.18 5.40 8.73
C THR A 111 -1.05 4.34 8.06
N TYR A 112 -2.20 4.08 8.67
CA TYR A 112 -3.18 3.10 8.20
C TYR A 112 -4.08 3.70 7.12
N PHE A 113 -4.51 2.84 6.19
CA PHE A 113 -5.64 3.12 5.32
C PHE A 113 -6.46 1.85 5.06
N GLN A 114 -7.76 2.03 4.94
CA GLN A 114 -8.68 0.96 4.61
C GLN A 114 -9.00 0.94 3.11
N MET A 115 -9.02 -0.25 2.53
CA MET A 115 -9.49 -0.49 1.18
C MET A 115 -10.87 -1.17 1.23
N SER A 116 -11.82 -0.59 0.52
CA SER A 116 -13.18 -1.09 0.35
C SER A 116 -13.31 -1.65 -1.06
N VAL A 117 -13.18 -2.98 -1.17
CA VAL A 117 -13.22 -3.68 -2.44
C VAL A 117 -14.66 -4.03 -2.78
N THR A 118 -15.14 -3.51 -3.91
CA THR A 118 -16.46 -3.84 -4.44
C THR A 118 -16.34 -4.91 -5.50
N ARG A 119 -17.27 -5.86 -5.52
CA ARG A 119 -17.30 -6.87 -6.56
C ARG A 119 -17.63 -6.20 -7.90
N GLY A 120 -16.74 -6.33 -8.88
CA GLY A 120 -17.08 -5.94 -10.25
C GLY A 120 -18.31 -6.72 -10.70
N LYS A 121 -19.27 -6.08 -11.39
CA LYS A 121 -20.31 -6.83 -12.10
C LYS A 121 -19.58 -7.84 -12.99
N ASN A 122 -19.82 -9.13 -12.76
CA ASN A 122 -19.15 -10.23 -13.45
C ASN A 122 -18.94 -9.84 -14.92
N ARG A 123 -17.69 -9.87 -15.40
CA ARG A 123 -17.45 -9.93 -16.85
C ARG A 123 -18.32 -11.08 -17.33
N THR A 124 -19.38 -10.75 -18.06
CA THR A 124 -20.32 -11.70 -18.61
C THR A 124 -19.48 -12.82 -19.21
N TRP A 125 -19.73 -14.06 -18.81
CA TRP A 125 -19.19 -15.21 -19.52
C TRP A 125 -19.48 -14.96 -20.99
N ARG A 126 -18.47 -14.57 -21.78
CA ARG A 126 -18.61 -14.68 -23.23
C ARG A 126 -18.61 -16.18 -23.42
N THR A 127 -19.80 -16.74 -23.53
CA THR A 127 -19.97 -18.08 -24.06
C THR A 127 -19.32 -18.03 -25.44
N VAL A 128 -18.05 -18.42 -25.51
CA VAL A 128 -17.51 -18.90 -26.77
C VAL A 128 -18.34 -20.15 -26.98
N VAL A 129 -19.26 -20.11 -27.94
CA VAL A 129 -19.93 -21.31 -28.44
C VAL A 129 -18.82 -22.13 -29.09
N GLY A 130 -18.10 -22.88 -28.25
CA GLY A 130 -17.09 -23.83 -28.63
C GLY A 130 -17.80 -25.17 -28.82
N THR A 131 -18.03 -25.55 -30.06
CA THR A 131 -18.29 -26.93 -30.43
C THR A 131 -17.06 -27.75 -30.07
N GLY A 132 -17.10 -28.54 -28.99
CA GLY A 132 -16.00 -29.44 -28.66
C GLY A 132 -16.07 -30.03 -27.26
N ALA A 133 -16.34 -31.35 -27.22
CA ALA A 133 -16.06 -32.37 -26.21
C ALA A 133 -15.95 -31.97 -24.72
N ALA A 134 -16.80 -32.61 -23.92
CA ALA A 134 -16.71 -32.63 -22.46
C ALA A 134 -15.42 -33.33 -21.98
N GLU A 135 -14.69 -32.70 -21.06
CA GLU A 135 -13.75 -33.43 -20.19
C GLU A 135 -13.57 -32.74 -18.82
N GLU A 136 -13.98 -33.50 -17.80
CA GLU A 136 -13.60 -33.58 -16.39
C GLU A 136 -13.34 -32.33 -15.52
N ILE A 137 -14.26 -32.16 -14.57
CA ILE A 137 -14.14 -31.34 -13.35
C ILE A 137 -13.27 -32.09 -12.34
N TYR A 138 -12.01 -31.67 -12.14
CA TYR A 138 -11.23 -32.12 -11.00
C TYR A 138 -11.79 -31.47 -9.72
N ARG A 139 -12.52 -32.29 -8.98
CA ARG A 139 -13.01 -32.03 -7.63
C ARG A 139 -11.82 -32.19 -6.66
N CYS A 140 -11.18 -31.09 -6.25
CA CYS A 140 -10.20 -31.16 -5.17
C CYS A 140 -10.91 -31.52 -3.85
N ARG A 141 -10.67 -32.73 -3.36
CA ARG A 141 -11.10 -33.24 -2.06
C ARG A 141 -10.06 -32.80 -1.01
N CYS A 142 -10.48 -32.10 0.03
CA CYS A 142 -9.65 -31.84 1.20
C CYS A 142 -9.35 -33.17 1.92
N ARG A 143 -8.10 -33.38 2.34
CA ARG A 143 -7.66 -34.47 3.19
C ARG A 143 -7.46 -33.95 4.61
#